data_AF-A0A7C8LKJ5-F1
#
_entry.id   AF-A0A7C8LKJ5-F1
#
_cell.length_a   1.000
_cell.length_b   1.000
_cell.length_c   1.000
_cell.angle_alpha   90.00
_cell.angle_beta   90.00
_cell.angle_gamma   90.00
#
_symmetry.space_group_name_H-M   'P 1'
#
loop_
_entity.id
_entity.type
_entity.pdbx_description
1 polymer ?
#
loop_
_entity_poly.entity_id
_entity_poly.type
_entity_poly.pdbx_seq_one_letter_code
_entity_poly.pdbx_strand_id
1 'polypeptide(L)'
;MSNLKIRIAYNGFEMELDGDDESVKEIYNDTKEELIRSISRNIIKRPFTSASIEEDIKDVEILNIDLSNKMIEEEIPSIFDIAKKGLPKGEADWVLVYCYYASNYGQKPFNRNDIVNLYEGTNRSTPSRKANLSNNLQTLFHNDLISQLNEQDMIITDKGNEEAKAIIYGRNISDKKSKKNLNNGRQKGSSKRETYSIIDLNLSEEETTQLKDEYGRVSPKGQKDQVLLLCYLLKNIKGVSEFDTHIIHTALRLVNQKTPKLLSQTLRDIKNKQQFIYKNENGKYSLNHVGENYVKFDLIQGGRNESK
;
A
#
# COMPACT_ATOMS: atom_id res chain seq x y z
N MET A 1 31.08 -14.67 52.74
CA MET A 1 30.48 -15.18 51.49
C MET A 1 29.05 -14.70 51.46
N SER A 2 28.60 -14.05 50.39
CA SER A 2 27.22 -13.57 50.26
C SER A 2 26.34 -14.75 49.85
N ASN A 3 25.41 -15.16 50.72
CA ASN A 3 24.38 -16.13 50.34
C ASN A 3 23.36 -15.44 49.44
N LEU A 4 23.05 -16.09 48.31
CA LEU A 4 22.00 -15.67 47.39
C LEU A 4 20.77 -16.55 47.64
N LYS A 5 19.62 -15.90 47.75
CA LYS A 5 18.34 -16.58 47.92
C LYS A 5 17.38 -16.20 46.80
N ILE A 6 16.92 -17.18 46.03
CA ILE A 6 15.98 -17.02 44.92
C ILE A 6 14.69 -17.79 45.23
N ARG A 7 13.54 -17.14 45.07
CA ARG A 7 12.22 -17.79 45.16
C ARG A 7 11.48 -17.67 43.83
N ILE A 8 10.97 -18.78 43.32
CA ILE A 8 10.19 -18.89 42.08
C ILE A 8 8.79 -19.38 42.44
N ALA A 9 7.76 -18.73 41.89
CA ALA A 9 6.37 -19.17 41.99
C ALA A 9 5.69 -19.12 40.62
N TYR A 10 5.15 -20.24 40.14
CA TYR A 10 4.42 -20.32 38.86
C TYR A 10 3.35 -21.42 38.88
N ASN A 11 2.09 -21.04 38.64
CA ASN A 11 0.95 -21.96 38.47
C ASN A 11 0.82 -23.05 39.56
N GLY A 12 0.99 -22.67 40.84
CA GLY A 12 0.92 -23.57 41.99
C GLY A 12 2.22 -24.31 42.33
N PHE A 13 3.27 -24.14 41.53
CA PHE A 13 4.62 -24.59 41.85
C PHE A 13 5.39 -23.48 42.56
N GLU A 14 6.01 -23.77 43.70
CA GLU A 14 6.92 -22.88 44.41
C GLU A 14 8.26 -23.57 44.66
N MET A 15 9.36 -22.86 44.38
CA MET A 15 10.73 -23.31 44.64
C MET A 15 11.52 -22.19 45.32
N GLU A 16 12.34 -22.54 46.30
CA GLU A 16 13.25 -21.63 46.98
C GLU A 16 14.67 -22.22 46.98
N LEU A 17 15.63 -21.45 46.48
CA LEU A 17 17.05 -21.79 46.40
C LEU A 17 17.82 -20.85 47.33
N ASP A 18 18.68 -21.39 48.18
CA ASP A 18 19.52 -20.63 49.12
C ASP A 18 20.92 -21.26 49.15
N GLY A 19 21.96 -20.49 48.86
CA GLY A 19 23.32 -20.99 48.72
C GLY A 19 24.31 -19.93 48.25
N ASP A 20 25.49 -20.35 47.81
CA ASP A 20 26.48 -19.45 47.20
C ASP A 20 26.00 -18.93 45.83
N ASP A 21 26.47 -17.74 45.47
CA ASP A 21 26.01 -17.00 44.28
C ASP A 21 26.19 -17.78 42.97
N GLU A 22 27.25 -18.59 42.86
CA GLU A 22 27.57 -19.33 41.63
C GLU A 22 26.62 -20.54 41.47
N SER A 23 26.49 -21.36 42.51
CA SER A 23 25.63 -22.54 42.51
C SER A 23 24.14 -22.17 42.37
N VAL A 24 23.69 -21.10 43.03
CA VAL A 24 22.29 -20.66 42.96
C VAL A 24 21.95 -20.15 41.55
N LYS A 25 22.87 -19.47 40.87
CA LYS A 25 22.66 -19.00 39.49
C LYS A 25 22.68 -20.13 38.48
N GLU A 26 23.56 -21.12 38.65
CA GLU A 26 23.61 -22.31 37.79
C GLU A 26 22.28 -23.08 37.85
N ILE A 27 21.85 -23.45 39.06
CA ILE A 27 20.60 -24.17 39.28
C ILE A 27 19.39 -23.35 38.79
N TYR A 28 19.40 -22.03 38.98
CA TYR A 28 18.35 -21.16 38.47
C TYR A 28 18.27 -21.17 36.93
N ASN A 29 19.40 -21.11 36.23
CA ASN A 29 19.38 -21.08 34.76
C ASN A 29 18.94 -22.42 34.18
N ASP A 30 19.38 -23.54 34.74
CA ASP A 30 18.98 -24.87 34.31
C ASP A 30 17.47 -25.10 34.54
N THR A 31 16.97 -24.76 35.72
CA THR A 31 15.55 -24.89 36.05
C THR A 31 14.68 -23.94 35.23
N LYS A 32 15.16 -22.72 34.95
CA LYS A 32 14.47 -21.75 34.06
C LYS A 32 14.33 -22.31 32.65
N GLU A 33 15.39 -22.85 32.07
CA GLU A 33 15.35 -23.44 30.72
C GLU A 33 14.41 -24.65 30.66
N GLU A 34 14.42 -25.52 31.68
CA GLU A 34 13.48 -26.65 31.76
C GLU A 34 12.02 -26.22 31.97
N LEU A 35 11.78 -25.21 32.81
CA LEU A 35 10.44 -24.64 33.01
C LEU A 35 9.90 -24.04 31.71
N ILE A 36 10.70 -23.23 31.01
CA ILE A 36 10.32 -22.66 29.71
C ILE A 36 10.05 -23.78 28.70
N ARG A 37 10.90 -24.81 28.64
CA ARG A 37 10.66 -26.00 27.78
C ARG A 37 9.39 -26.75 28.15
N SER A 38 9.07 -26.90 29.43
CA SER A 38 7.88 -27.63 29.89
C SER A 38 6.59 -26.85 29.65
N ILE A 39 6.60 -25.53 29.90
CA ILE A 39 5.51 -24.61 29.58
C ILE A 39 5.27 -24.60 28.08
N SER A 40 6.32 -24.50 27.27
CA SER A 40 6.22 -24.58 25.80
C SER A 40 5.60 -25.91 25.34
N ARG A 41 5.96 -27.04 25.97
CA ARG A 41 5.35 -28.35 25.68
C ARG A 41 3.88 -28.44 26.07
N ASN A 42 3.47 -27.79 27.16
CA ASN A 42 2.08 -27.81 27.64
C ASN A 42 1.15 -26.82 26.92
N ILE A 43 1.68 -25.71 26.39
CA ILE A 43 0.94 -24.79 25.52
C ILE A 43 0.56 -25.48 24.20
N ILE A 44 1.43 -26.35 23.66
CA ILE A 44 1.19 -27.07 22.39
C ILE A 44 0.13 -28.19 22.54
N LYS A 45 -0.17 -28.65 23.77
CA LYS A 45 -1.13 -29.74 24.03
C LYS A 45 -2.55 -29.29 24.37
N ARG A 46 -2.83 -28.00 24.54
CA ARG A 46 -4.19 -27.51 24.78
C ARG A 46 -4.79 -26.94 23.49
N PRO A 47 -5.80 -27.57 22.88
CA PRO A 47 -6.60 -26.87 21.89
C PRO A 47 -7.36 -25.75 22.59
N PHE A 48 -7.17 -24.52 22.12
CA PHE A 48 -8.00 -23.38 22.52
C PHE A 48 -9.45 -23.68 22.08
N THR A 49 -10.36 -23.87 23.03
CA THR A 49 -11.80 -23.80 22.75
C THR A 49 -12.44 -22.82 23.72
N SER A 50 -13.08 -21.81 23.14
CA SER A 50 -13.78 -20.74 23.83
C SER A 50 -15.18 -21.19 24.25
N ALA A 51 -15.32 -21.64 25.50
CA ALA A 51 -16.58 -21.57 26.25
C ALA A 51 -16.31 -21.86 27.73
N SER A 52 -16.36 -20.80 28.53
CA SER A 52 -16.70 -20.68 29.96
C SER A 52 -16.20 -21.70 30.99
N ILE A 53 -15.41 -21.17 31.94
CA ILE A 53 -15.59 -21.27 33.42
C ILE A 53 -16.71 -22.23 33.86
N GLU A 54 -16.37 -23.36 34.49
CA GLU A 54 -16.63 -23.74 35.90
C GLU A 54 -16.50 -25.27 36.11
N GLU A 55 -15.87 -25.62 37.23
CA GLU A 55 -16.00 -26.88 38.00
C GLU A 55 -15.38 -28.21 37.49
N ASP A 56 -14.38 -28.64 38.25
CA ASP A 56 -14.18 -29.98 38.83
C ASP A 56 -14.13 -31.24 37.94
N ILE A 57 -12.89 -31.73 37.82
CA ILE A 57 -12.41 -33.13 37.81
C ILE A 57 -13.50 -34.21 37.99
N LYS A 58 -13.66 -35.11 37.00
CA LYS A 58 -13.55 -36.59 37.13
C LYS A 58 -13.93 -37.34 35.84
N ASP A 59 -13.17 -38.41 35.59
CA ASP A 59 -13.45 -39.60 34.77
C ASP A 59 -13.78 -39.44 33.27
N VAL A 60 -12.81 -39.66 32.37
CA VAL A 60 -13.07 -40.33 31.07
C VAL A 60 -11.84 -41.12 30.60
N GLU A 61 -12.09 -42.37 30.22
CA GLU A 61 -11.18 -43.39 29.68
C GLU A 61 -10.33 -42.93 28.49
N ILE A 62 -9.09 -43.43 28.45
CA ILE A 62 -8.15 -43.25 27.34
C ILE A 62 -8.61 -44.11 26.16
N LEU A 63 -9.34 -43.51 25.22
CA LEU A 63 -9.50 -44.05 23.88
C LEU A 63 -8.18 -43.84 23.11
N ASN A 64 -7.42 -44.93 22.94
CA ASN A 64 -6.32 -45.02 21.99
C ASN A 64 -6.86 -44.81 20.57
N ILE A 65 -6.88 -43.56 20.10
CA ILE A 65 -7.05 -43.26 18.69
C ILE A 65 -5.65 -43.17 18.10
N ASP A 66 -5.32 -44.16 17.27
CA ASP A 66 -4.14 -44.19 16.43
C ASP A 66 -4.19 -43.01 15.44
N LEU A 67 -3.57 -41.89 15.81
CA LEU A 67 -3.29 -40.79 14.90
C LEU A 67 -1.84 -40.92 14.44
N SER A 68 -1.62 -41.82 13.49
CA SER A 68 -0.55 -41.68 12.50
C SER A 68 -0.79 -40.46 11.60
N ASN A 69 -0.95 -39.27 12.18
CA ASN A 69 -0.81 -38.01 11.48
C ASN A 69 0.66 -37.62 11.57
N LYS A 70 1.38 -38.00 10.52
CA LYS A 70 2.74 -37.57 10.20
C LYS A 70 2.85 -36.06 10.45
N MET A 71 3.41 -35.67 11.59
CA MET A 71 3.86 -34.30 11.83
C MET A 71 4.95 -34.02 10.81
N ILE A 72 4.59 -33.36 9.72
CA ILE A 72 5.56 -32.70 8.87
C ILE A 72 5.95 -31.46 9.68
N GLU A 73 7.13 -31.45 10.29
CA GLU A 73 7.79 -30.20 10.64
C GLU A 73 7.88 -29.42 9.32
N GLU A 74 7.01 -28.43 9.11
CA GLU A 74 7.09 -27.57 7.93
C GLU A 74 8.45 -26.86 7.98
N GLU A 75 9.42 -27.36 7.21
CA GLU A 75 10.72 -26.73 7.06
C GLU A 75 10.51 -25.28 6.62
N ILE A 76 10.87 -24.34 7.48
CA ILE A 76 10.78 -22.92 7.17
C ILE A 76 11.81 -22.63 6.05
N PRO A 77 11.37 -22.17 4.86
CA PRO A 77 12.27 -21.89 3.75
C PRO A 77 13.37 -20.90 4.12
N SER A 78 14.50 -20.95 3.41
CA SER A 78 15.53 -19.92 3.55
C SER A 78 15.02 -18.57 3.03
N ILE A 79 15.46 -17.48 3.65
CA ILE A 79 15.14 -16.12 3.20
C ILE A 79 15.60 -15.84 1.77
N PHE A 80 16.68 -16.51 1.33
CA PHE A 80 17.16 -16.46 -0.06
C PHE A 80 16.18 -17.11 -1.03
N ASP A 81 15.54 -18.21 -0.64
CA ASP A 81 14.55 -18.89 -1.47
C ASP A 81 13.26 -18.07 -1.59
N ILE A 82 12.83 -17.45 -0.49
CA ILE A 82 11.71 -16.50 -0.50
C ILE A 82 11.99 -15.35 -1.47
N ALA A 83 13.23 -14.82 -1.44
CA ALA A 83 13.64 -13.74 -2.33
C ALA A 83 13.71 -14.14 -3.79
N LYS A 84 14.22 -15.34 -4.08
CA LYS A 84 14.25 -15.88 -5.44
C LYS A 84 12.84 -16.14 -5.97
N LYS A 85 11.93 -16.62 -5.13
CA LYS A 85 10.52 -16.88 -5.48
C LYS A 85 9.68 -15.60 -5.56
N GLY A 86 10.15 -14.49 -4.99
CA GLY A 86 9.43 -13.21 -5.02
C GLY A 86 8.08 -13.27 -4.31
N LEU A 87 7.96 -14.06 -3.24
CA LEU A 87 6.68 -14.28 -2.56
C LEU A 87 6.08 -13.02 -1.92
N PRO A 88 6.86 -12.11 -1.28
CA PRO A 88 6.29 -10.90 -0.70
C PRO A 88 5.91 -9.89 -1.80
N LYS A 89 4.65 -9.43 -1.79
CA LYS A 89 4.05 -8.63 -2.89
C LYS A 89 4.38 -7.14 -2.80
N GLY A 90 4.75 -6.65 -1.61
CA GLY A 90 5.08 -5.25 -1.36
C GLY A 90 6.20 -5.08 -0.34
N GLU A 91 6.69 -3.85 -0.19
CA GLU A 91 7.78 -3.56 0.76
C GLU A 91 7.37 -3.79 2.22
N ALA A 92 6.09 -3.59 2.56
CA ALA A 92 5.57 -3.93 3.90
C ALA A 92 5.64 -5.43 4.18
N ASP A 93 5.22 -6.29 3.22
CA ASP A 93 5.34 -7.74 3.32
C ASP A 93 6.81 -8.17 3.47
N TRP A 94 7.71 -7.52 2.74
CA TRP A 94 9.14 -7.73 2.85
C TRP A 94 9.66 -7.44 4.26
N VAL A 95 9.28 -6.28 4.83
CA VAL A 95 9.65 -5.92 6.20
C VAL A 95 9.06 -6.92 7.20
N LEU A 96 7.81 -7.35 7.04
CA LEU A 96 7.19 -8.34 7.92
C LEU A 96 7.94 -9.69 7.90
N VAL A 97 8.31 -10.16 6.70
CA VAL A 97 9.15 -11.35 6.57
C VAL A 97 10.48 -11.14 7.28
N TYR A 98 11.16 -10.01 7.09
CA TYR A 98 12.41 -9.73 7.82
C TYR A 98 12.22 -9.69 9.34
N CYS A 99 11.13 -9.10 9.84
CA CYS A 99 10.79 -9.15 11.27
C CYS A 99 10.63 -10.60 11.75
N TYR A 100 10.04 -11.48 10.94
CA TYR A 100 9.88 -12.89 11.28
C TYR A 100 11.21 -13.64 11.36
N TYR A 101 12.15 -13.41 10.44
CA TYR A 101 13.48 -14.00 10.53
C TYR A 101 14.33 -13.38 11.65
N ALA A 102 14.29 -12.06 11.83
CA ALA A 102 15.02 -11.36 12.87
C ALA A 102 14.58 -11.79 14.28
N SER A 103 13.29 -12.07 14.45
CA SER A 103 12.72 -12.56 15.71
C SER A 103 12.95 -14.06 15.96
N ASN A 104 13.79 -14.74 15.16
CA ASN A 104 13.92 -16.20 15.21
C ASN A 104 12.54 -16.89 15.12
N TYR A 105 11.79 -16.54 14.08
CA TYR A 105 10.46 -17.08 13.78
C TYR A 105 9.38 -16.69 14.80
N GLY A 106 9.46 -15.45 15.32
CA GLY A 106 8.49 -14.88 16.26
C GLY A 106 8.77 -15.17 17.74
N GLN A 107 9.94 -15.71 18.07
CA GLN A 107 10.27 -16.17 19.43
C GLN A 107 11.08 -15.16 20.25
N LYS A 108 11.77 -14.23 19.58
CA LYS A 108 12.68 -13.27 20.21
C LYS A 108 12.35 -11.83 19.79
N PRO A 109 12.63 -10.85 20.66
CA PRO A 109 12.57 -9.45 20.26
C PRO A 109 13.62 -9.15 19.18
N PHE A 110 13.34 -8.13 18.37
CA PHE A 110 14.21 -7.64 17.31
C PHE A 110 14.16 -6.11 17.26
N ASN A 111 15.18 -5.50 16.70
CA ASN A 111 15.28 -4.06 16.53
C ASN A 111 15.38 -3.68 15.05
N ARG A 112 15.46 -2.37 14.79
CA ARG A 112 15.59 -1.82 13.43
C ARG A 112 16.85 -2.27 12.71
N ASN A 113 17.98 -2.38 13.42
CA ASN A 113 19.26 -2.74 12.81
C ASN A 113 19.26 -4.19 12.34
N ASP A 114 18.57 -5.10 13.05
CA ASP A 114 18.43 -6.50 12.63
C ASP A 114 17.76 -6.62 11.26
N ILE A 115 16.75 -5.78 11.00
CA ILE A 115 16.07 -5.72 9.70
C ILE A 115 17.01 -5.17 8.61
N VAL A 116 17.78 -4.13 8.93
CA VAL A 116 18.76 -3.53 7.99
C VAL A 116 19.84 -4.53 7.62
N ASN A 117 20.32 -5.34 8.56
CA ASN A 117 21.30 -6.40 8.31
C ASN A 117 20.72 -7.46 7.35
N LEU A 118 19.44 -7.82 7.48
CA LEU A 118 18.78 -8.75 6.56
C LEU A 118 18.58 -8.16 5.15
N TYR A 119 18.35 -6.85 5.02
CA TYR A 119 18.37 -6.18 3.71
C TYR A 119 19.71 -6.31 3.01
N GLU A 120 20.81 -6.16 3.75
CA GLU A 120 22.17 -6.28 3.25
C GLU A 120 22.50 -7.72 2.87
N GLY A 121 22.19 -8.68 3.76
CA GLY A 121 22.38 -10.11 3.51
C GLY A 121 21.60 -10.66 2.31
N THR A 122 20.47 -10.04 1.96
CA THR A 122 19.64 -10.44 0.80
C THR A 122 19.89 -9.62 -0.47
N ASN A 123 20.93 -8.75 -0.49
CA ASN A 123 21.25 -7.85 -1.60
C ASN A 123 20.07 -6.96 -2.05
N ARG A 124 19.19 -6.60 -1.10
CA ARG A 124 18.02 -5.72 -1.32
C ARG A 124 18.18 -4.36 -0.68
N SER A 125 19.33 -4.11 -0.06
CA SER A 125 19.70 -2.86 0.57
C SER A 125 19.81 -1.72 -0.46
N THR A 126 18.92 -0.72 -0.37
CA THR A 126 19.00 0.51 -1.16
C THR A 126 18.74 1.73 -0.28
N PRO A 127 19.29 2.92 -0.59
CA PRO A 127 19.04 4.14 0.19
C PRO A 127 17.54 4.46 0.32
N SER A 128 16.78 4.27 -0.76
CA SER A 128 15.33 4.51 -0.77
C SER A 128 14.57 3.56 0.18
N ARG A 129 14.93 2.27 0.23
CA ARG A 129 14.29 1.30 1.13
C ARG A 129 14.62 1.56 2.59
N LYS A 130 15.89 1.88 2.90
CA LYS A 130 16.31 2.25 4.25
C LYS A 130 15.59 3.51 4.76
N ALA A 131 15.45 4.52 3.90
CA ALA A 131 14.71 5.73 4.22
C ALA A 131 13.21 5.46 4.49
N ASN A 132 12.62 4.50 3.77
CA ASN A 132 11.20 4.15 3.91
C ASN A 132 10.91 3.11 5.00
N LEU A 133 11.93 2.53 5.65
CA LEU A 133 11.77 1.50 6.68
C LEU A 133 10.89 1.96 7.85
N SER A 134 11.03 3.22 8.31
CA SER A 134 10.19 3.76 9.38
C SER A 134 8.70 3.71 9.03
N ASN A 135 8.35 4.06 7.79
CA ASN A 135 6.96 4.10 7.34
C ASN A 135 6.37 2.68 7.23
N ASN A 136 7.18 1.72 6.77
CA ASN A 136 6.77 0.32 6.71
C ASN A 136 6.57 -0.27 8.12
N LEU A 137 7.49 -0.02 9.05
CA LEU A 137 7.32 -0.43 10.45
C LEU A 137 6.06 0.19 11.07
N GLN A 138 5.81 1.48 10.84
CA GLN A 138 4.58 2.13 11.29
C GLN A 138 3.31 1.47 10.73
N THR A 139 3.38 0.99 9.48
CA THR A 139 2.27 0.26 8.85
C THR A 139 2.04 -1.08 9.53
N LEU A 140 3.11 -1.80 9.89
CA LEU A 140 3.02 -3.07 10.61
C LEU A 140 2.46 -2.88 12.04
N PHE A 141 2.84 -1.80 12.73
CA PHE A 141 2.25 -1.43 14.02
C PHE A 141 0.76 -1.14 13.89
N HIS A 142 0.36 -0.33 12.91
CA HIS A 142 -1.05 0.03 12.72
C HIS A 142 -1.93 -1.18 12.38
N ASN A 143 -1.37 -2.20 11.73
CA ASN A 143 -2.06 -3.42 11.39
C ASN A 143 -1.98 -4.50 12.48
N ASP A 144 -1.44 -4.17 13.67
CA ASP A 144 -1.26 -5.09 14.80
C ASP A 144 -0.39 -6.33 14.47
N LEU A 145 0.57 -6.19 13.57
CA LEU A 145 1.47 -7.29 13.15
C LEU A 145 2.76 -7.33 13.99
N ILE A 146 3.15 -6.19 14.52
CA ILE A 146 4.27 -6.04 15.45
C ILE A 146 3.84 -5.14 16.61
N SER A 147 4.50 -5.29 17.76
CA SER A 147 4.26 -4.50 18.96
C SER A 147 5.57 -4.05 19.60
N GLN A 148 5.53 -2.95 20.33
CA GLN A 148 6.70 -2.36 20.98
C GLN A 148 6.92 -3.08 22.32
N LEU A 149 8.13 -3.58 22.56
CA LEU A 149 8.50 -4.17 23.86
C LEU A 149 9.15 -3.12 24.78
N ASN A 150 10.10 -2.37 24.24
CA ASN A 150 10.79 -1.25 24.92
C ASN A 150 11.17 -0.18 23.88
N GLU A 151 11.90 0.88 24.21
CA GLU A 151 12.21 1.97 23.25
C GLU A 151 12.96 1.53 21.98
N GLN A 152 13.68 0.40 22.01
CA GLN A 152 14.56 -0.06 20.93
C GLN A 152 14.09 -1.37 20.29
N ASP A 153 13.40 -2.21 21.06
CA ASP A 153 13.02 -3.57 20.71
C ASP A 153 11.52 -3.69 20.42
N MET A 154 11.24 -4.51 19.42
CA MET A 154 9.91 -4.85 18.93
C MET A 154 9.73 -6.37 19.00
N ILE A 155 8.47 -6.81 19.06
CA ILE A 155 8.07 -8.21 18.99
C ILE A 155 7.04 -8.39 17.87
N ILE A 156 7.00 -9.56 17.26
CA ILE A 156 5.92 -9.94 16.36
C ILE A 156 4.73 -10.41 17.18
N THR A 157 3.53 -10.02 16.78
CA THR A 157 2.28 -10.51 17.36
C THR A 157 1.89 -11.87 16.75
N ASP A 158 0.96 -12.59 17.36
CA ASP A 158 0.45 -13.85 16.79
C ASP A 158 -0.10 -13.67 15.38
N LYS A 159 -0.81 -12.55 15.16
CA LYS A 159 -1.31 -12.14 13.84
C LYS A 159 -0.18 -11.91 12.84
N GLY A 160 0.90 -11.24 13.26
CA GLY A 160 2.10 -11.05 12.44
C GLY A 160 2.78 -12.37 12.07
N ASN A 161 2.82 -13.32 13.00
CA ASN A 161 3.36 -14.67 12.77
C ASN A 161 2.54 -15.44 11.72
N GLU A 162 1.21 -15.41 11.84
CA GLU A 162 0.32 -16.05 10.88
C GLU A 162 0.46 -15.45 9.48
N GLU A 163 0.51 -14.12 9.38
CA GLU A 163 0.64 -13.42 8.11
C GLU A 163 2.01 -13.61 7.47
N ALA A 164 3.10 -13.59 8.27
CA ALA A 164 4.44 -13.91 7.80
C ALA A 164 4.51 -15.35 7.24
N LYS A 165 4.01 -16.34 7.98
CA LYS A 165 3.95 -17.74 7.54
C LYS A 165 3.13 -17.87 6.26
N ALA A 166 1.99 -17.20 6.16
CA ALA A 166 1.16 -17.21 4.96
C ALA A 166 1.91 -16.70 3.72
N ILE A 167 2.69 -15.63 3.86
CA ILE A 167 3.55 -15.10 2.79
C ILE A 167 4.66 -16.11 2.43
N ILE A 168 5.36 -16.64 3.44
CA ILE A 168 6.51 -17.55 3.27
C ILE A 168 6.11 -18.86 2.59
N TYR A 169 4.96 -19.41 2.94
CA TYR A 169 4.44 -20.64 2.35
C TYR A 169 3.58 -20.42 1.10
N GLY A 170 3.48 -19.17 0.62
CA GLY A 170 2.66 -18.83 -0.55
C GLY A 170 1.16 -19.11 -0.35
N ARG A 171 0.70 -19.28 0.88
CA ARG A 171 -0.71 -19.41 1.25
C ARG A 171 -1.30 -18.00 1.25
N ASN A 172 -1.78 -17.54 0.11
CA ASN A 172 -2.39 -16.22 -0.02
C ASN A 172 -3.62 -16.08 0.92
N ILE A 173 -3.47 -15.42 2.08
CA ILE A 173 -4.63 -14.90 2.84
C ILE A 173 -5.40 -13.86 1.99
N SER A 174 -4.74 -13.28 0.99
CA SER A 174 -5.30 -12.27 0.09
C SER A 174 -6.33 -12.81 -0.93
N ASP A 175 -6.46 -14.12 -1.15
CA ASP A 175 -7.40 -14.65 -2.15
C ASP A 175 -8.89 -14.60 -1.72
N LYS A 176 -9.18 -14.29 -0.45
CA LYS A 176 -10.56 -13.99 0.00
C LYS A 176 -10.96 -12.52 -0.10
N LYS A 177 -10.08 -11.61 -0.55
CA LYS A 177 -10.42 -10.18 -0.78
C LYS A 177 -9.83 -9.58 -2.07
N SER A 178 -9.24 -10.37 -2.96
CA SER A 178 -8.59 -9.90 -4.19
C SER A 178 -9.45 -10.03 -5.46
N LYS A 179 -10.73 -9.62 -5.39
CA LYS A 179 -11.41 -9.02 -6.55
C LYS A 179 -11.73 -7.55 -6.26
N LYS A 180 -10.68 -6.77 -6.01
CA LYS A 180 -10.75 -5.32 -6.21
C LYS A 180 -9.42 -4.85 -6.79
N ASN A 181 -9.42 -4.81 -8.12
CA ASN A 181 -8.56 -4.05 -9.02
C ASN A 181 -7.22 -3.56 -8.46
N LEU A 182 -6.14 -4.08 -9.06
CA LEU A 182 -4.90 -3.34 -9.21
C LEU A 182 -5.22 -1.95 -9.74
N ASN A 183 -5.09 -0.95 -8.86
CA ASN A 183 -4.75 0.41 -9.20
C ASN A 183 -4.17 1.03 -7.95
N ASN A 184 -2.87 1.33 -8.00
CA ASN A 184 -2.13 2.11 -7.03
C ASN A 184 -3.02 3.15 -6.36
N GLY A 185 -3.14 3.05 -5.03
CA GLY A 185 -3.82 4.03 -4.20
C GLY A 185 -3.13 5.38 -4.31
N ARG A 186 -3.46 6.14 -5.35
CA ARG A 186 -3.44 7.59 -5.28
C ARG A 186 -4.31 7.94 -4.09
N GLN A 187 -3.70 8.56 -3.08
CA GLN A 187 -4.40 9.23 -2.00
C GLN A 187 -5.64 9.90 -2.60
N LYS A 188 -6.80 9.52 -2.09
CA LYS A 188 -8.06 10.15 -2.44
C LYS A 188 -8.01 11.54 -1.81
N GLY A 189 -7.30 12.45 -2.47
CA GLY A 189 -7.35 13.87 -2.17
C GLY A 189 -8.82 14.25 -2.12
N SER A 190 -9.20 15.06 -1.14
CA SER A 190 -10.56 15.57 -1.08
C SER A 190 -10.92 16.08 -2.47
N SER A 191 -12.07 15.65 -2.99
CA SER A 191 -12.58 16.09 -4.28
C SER A 191 -12.87 17.59 -4.19
N LYS A 192 -11.83 18.43 -4.24
CA LYS A 192 -11.98 19.86 -4.40
C LYS A 192 -12.71 20.06 -5.71
N ARG A 193 -13.94 20.55 -5.62
CA ARG A 193 -14.72 20.97 -6.79
C ARG A 193 -13.98 22.15 -7.41
N GLU A 194 -13.56 22.01 -8.66
CA GLU A 194 -13.01 23.16 -9.39
C GLU A 194 -14.14 24.17 -9.62
N THR A 195 -13.89 25.43 -9.28
CA THR A 195 -14.82 26.54 -9.53
C THR A 195 -14.25 27.38 -10.65
N TYR A 196 -15.07 27.71 -11.65
CA TYR A 196 -14.65 28.50 -12.80
C TYR A 196 -15.45 29.80 -12.84
N SER A 197 -14.74 30.92 -12.95
CA SER A 197 -15.34 32.20 -13.30
C SER A 197 -15.65 32.25 -14.79
N ILE A 198 -16.80 32.82 -15.14
CA ILE A 198 -17.12 33.25 -16.50
C ILE A 198 -16.40 34.57 -16.71
N ILE A 199 -15.57 34.64 -17.74
CA ILE A 199 -14.85 35.86 -18.10
C ILE A 199 -15.41 36.40 -19.41
N ASP A 200 -15.28 37.69 -19.63
CA ASP A 200 -15.62 38.25 -20.93
C ASP A 200 -14.54 37.85 -21.95
N LEU A 201 -14.92 37.00 -22.90
CA LEU A 201 -14.06 36.62 -24.00
C LEU A 201 -13.98 37.72 -25.06
N ASN A 202 -14.71 38.83 -24.94
CA ASN A 202 -14.76 39.97 -25.87
C ASN A 202 -14.80 39.50 -27.33
N LEU A 203 -15.68 38.54 -27.61
CA LEU A 203 -15.96 38.02 -28.95
C LEU A 203 -17.08 38.87 -29.56
N SER A 204 -16.95 39.24 -30.83
CA SER A 204 -18.06 39.87 -31.55
C SER A 204 -19.22 38.88 -31.76
N GLU A 205 -20.40 39.38 -32.14
CA GLU A 205 -21.54 38.52 -32.48
C GLU A 205 -21.22 37.59 -33.66
N GLU A 206 -20.45 38.09 -34.65
CA GLU A 206 -20.00 37.33 -35.81
C GLU A 206 -19.02 36.21 -35.39
N GLU A 207 -18.01 36.54 -34.57
CA GLU A 207 -17.02 35.58 -34.06
C GLU A 207 -17.67 34.49 -33.19
N THR A 208 -18.67 34.88 -32.40
CA THR A 208 -19.42 33.93 -31.56
C THR A 208 -20.26 32.98 -32.41
N THR A 209 -20.87 33.48 -33.48
CA THR A 209 -21.65 32.67 -34.42
C THR A 209 -20.74 31.71 -35.17
N GLN A 210 -19.62 32.20 -35.70
CA GLN A 210 -18.62 31.37 -36.38
C GLN A 210 -18.08 30.27 -35.46
N LEU A 211 -17.77 30.59 -34.20
CA LEU A 211 -17.30 29.60 -33.22
C LEU A 211 -18.32 28.48 -33.01
N LYS A 212 -19.61 28.83 -32.87
CA LYS A 212 -20.70 27.86 -32.71
C LYS A 212 -20.87 26.97 -33.94
N ASP A 213 -20.82 27.57 -35.13
CA ASP A 213 -21.02 26.85 -36.38
C ASP A 213 -19.86 25.89 -36.68
N GLU A 214 -18.60 26.36 -36.53
CA GLU A 214 -17.43 25.51 -36.74
C GLU A 214 -17.35 24.38 -35.71
N TYR A 215 -17.66 24.68 -34.46
CA TYR A 215 -17.71 23.66 -33.41
C TYR A 215 -18.83 22.63 -33.68
N GLY A 216 -20.02 23.10 -34.05
CA GLY A 216 -21.16 22.25 -34.36
C GLY A 216 -20.93 21.35 -35.57
N ARG A 217 -20.22 21.86 -36.59
CA ARG A 217 -19.86 21.08 -37.80
C ARG A 217 -18.95 19.89 -37.49
N VAL A 218 -18.00 20.05 -36.58
CA VAL A 218 -17.06 18.98 -36.20
C VAL A 218 -17.70 18.04 -35.18
N SER A 219 -18.54 18.56 -34.28
CA SER A 219 -19.25 17.80 -33.24
C SER A 219 -18.35 16.78 -32.48
N PRO A 220 -17.29 17.24 -31.79
CA PRO A 220 -16.37 16.36 -31.08
C PRO A 220 -17.04 15.53 -29.97
N LYS A 221 -16.80 14.21 -29.98
CA LYS A 221 -17.42 13.24 -29.06
C LYS A 221 -16.76 13.20 -27.67
N GLY A 222 -15.45 13.38 -27.59
CA GLY A 222 -14.68 13.25 -26.34
C GLY A 222 -14.35 14.59 -25.68
N GLN A 223 -14.35 14.65 -24.34
CA GLN A 223 -13.98 15.87 -23.59
C GLN A 223 -12.62 16.45 -24.02
N LYS A 224 -11.66 15.57 -24.33
CA LYS A 224 -10.34 15.93 -24.86
C LYS A 224 -10.48 16.74 -26.16
N ASP A 225 -11.24 16.20 -27.11
CA ASP A 225 -11.40 16.76 -28.44
C ASP A 225 -12.24 18.04 -28.40
N GLN A 226 -13.24 18.09 -27.52
CA GLN A 226 -14.03 19.28 -27.24
C GLN A 226 -13.15 20.45 -26.78
N VAL A 227 -12.29 20.21 -25.78
CA VAL A 227 -11.38 21.22 -25.25
C VAL A 227 -10.34 21.63 -26.29
N LEU A 228 -9.75 20.66 -27.00
CA LEU A 228 -8.69 20.93 -27.97
C LEU A 228 -9.21 21.70 -29.20
N LEU A 229 -10.40 21.34 -29.71
CA LEU A 229 -11.04 22.06 -30.80
C LEU A 229 -11.31 23.52 -30.41
N LEU A 230 -11.79 23.78 -29.20
CA LEU A 230 -12.03 25.15 -28.74
C LEU A 230 -10.74 25.97 -28.66
N CYS A 231 -9.64 25.39 -28.14
CA CYS A 231 -8.34 26.07 -28.16
C CYS A 231 -7.94 26.45 -29.60
N TYR A 232 -8.16 25.55 -30.57
CA TYR A 232 -7.80 25.80 -31.96
C TYR A 232 -8.68 26.87 -32.62
N LEU A 233 -10.00 26.80 -32.41
CA LEU A 233 -10.95 27.77 -32.97
C LEU A 233 -10.75 29.16 -32.37
N LEU A 234 -10.56 29.27 -31.06
CA LEU A 234 -10.28 30.56 -30.41
C LEU A 234 -8.96 31.18 -30.89
N LYS A 235 -7.95 30.34 -31.18
CA LYS A 235 -6.70 30.80 -31.77
C LYS A 235 -6.91 31.38 -33.17
N ASN A 236 -7.74 30.75 -33.99
CA ASN A 236 -7.90 31.17 -35.39
C ASN A 236 -8.89 32.31 -35.57
N ILE A 237 -10.00 32.31 -34.83
CA ILE A 237 -11.04 33.33 -34.92
C ILE A 237 -10.55 34.62 -34.26
N LYS A 238 -10.08 34.51 -33.01
CA LYS A 238 -9.76 35.68 -32.19
C LYS A 238 -8.25 35.95 -32.05
N GLY A 239 -7.39 35.04 -32.46
CA GLY A 239 -5.94 35.18 -32.24
C GLY A 239 -5.50 34.87 -30.81
N VAL A 240 -6.36 34.24 -29.98
CA VAL A 240 -6.00 33.90 -28.60
C VAL A 240 -5.00 32.75 -28.63
N SER A 241 -3.74 33.02 -28.29
CA SER A 241 -2.65 32.03 -28.29
C SER A 241 -2.44 31.34 -26.94
N GLU A 242 -2.97 31.94 -25.86
CA GLU A 242 -2.84 31.45 -24.49
C GLU A 242 -4.21 31.21 -23.85
N PHE A 243 -4.38 30.03 -23.28
CA PHE A 243 -5.63 29.56 -22.71
C PHE A 243 -5.45 29.24 -21.23
N ASP A 244 -6.42 29.65 -20.42
CA ASP A 244 -6.57 29.20 -19.05
C ASP A 244 -7.89 28.40 -18.90
N THR A 245 -8.14 27.91 -17.69
CA THR A 245 -9.37 27.17 -17.39
C THR A 245 -10.63 28.04 -17.50
N HIS A 246 -10.53 29.37 -17.32
CA HIS A 246 -11.68 30.28 -17.36
C HIS A 246 -12.10 30.61 -18.79
N ILE A 247 -11.14 30.83 -19.68
CA ILE A 247 -11.29 31.02 -21.13
C ILE A 247 -12.00 29.81 -21.71
N ILE A 248 -11.50 28.61 -21.43
CA ILE A 248 -12.04 27.37 -21.99
C ILE A 248 -13.42 27.07 -21.39
N HIS A 249 -13.61 27.30 -20.09
CA HIS A 249 -14.93 27.18 -19.45
C HIS A 249 -15.97 28.09 -20.12
N THR A 250 -15.60 29.35 -20.38
CA THR A 250 -16.49 30.31 -21.01
C THR A 250 -16.80 29.90 -22.46
N ALA A 251 -15.79 29.48 -23.22
CA ALA A 251 -15.95 29.03 -24.59
C ALA A 251 -16.85 27.78 -24.70
N LEU A 252 -16.70 26.81 -23.78
CA LEU A 252 -17.59 25.63 -23.69
C LEU A 252 -19.05 26.05 -23.48
N ARG A 253 -19.29 27.06 -22.63
CA ARG A 253 -20.63 27.57 -22.36
C ARG A 253 -21.22 28.30 -23.57
N LEU A 254 -20.40 29.03 -24.33
CA LEU A 254 -20.84 29.68 -25.57
C LEU A 254 -21.32 28.68 -26.62
N VAL A 255 -20.64 27.54 -26.76
CA VAL A 255 -21.04 26.46 -27.68
C VAL A 255 -22.07 25.49 -27.07
N ASN A 256 -22.68 25.87 -25.94
CA ASN A 256 -23.70 25.09 -25.22
C ASN A 256 -23.26 23.66 -24.81
N GLN A 257 -21.98 23.50 -24.44
CA GLN A 257 -21.41 22.24 -23.98
C GLN A 257 -21.22 22.22 -22.46
N LYS A 258 -21.33 21.03 -21.88
CA LYS A 258 -21.14 20.83 -20.45
C LYS A 258 -19.65 20.92 -20.11
N THR A 259 -19.30 21.78 -19.16
CA THR A 259 -17.94 21.83 -18.63
C THR A 259 -17.58 20.51 -17.96
N PRO A 260 -16.41 19.92 -18.28
CA PRO A 260 -15.87 18.79 -17.54
C PRO A 260 -15.77 19.07 -16.04
N LYS A 261 -16.02 18.05 -15.20
CA LYS A 261 -15.93 18.16 -13.72
C LYS A 261 -14.55 18.59 -13.22
N LEU A 262 -13.51 18.28 -13.98
CA LEU A 262 -12.10 18.57 -13.68
C LEU A 262 -11.41 19.05 -14.97
N LEU A 263 -11.73 20.27 -15.41
CA LEU A 263 -11.14 20.88 -16.59
C LEU A 263 -9.61 21.01 -16.46
N SER A 264 -9.10 21.37 -15.27
CA SER A 264 -7.66 21.46 -15.03
C SER A 264 -6.97 20.11 -15.23
N GLN A 265 -7.61 19.02 -14.82
CA GLN A 265 -7.11 17.67 -15.06
C GLN A 265 -7.16 17.31 -16.55
N THR A 266 -8.21 17.71 -17.26
CA THR A 266 -8.34 17.48 -18.71
C THR A 266 -7.20 18.14 -19.46
N LEU A 267 -6.89 19.41 -19.14
CA LEU A 267 -5.75 20.12 -19.73
C LEU A 267 -4.41 19.47 -19.38
N ARG A 268 -4.25 19.03 -18.12
CA ARG A 268 -3.05 18.32 -17.68
C ARG A 268 -2.84 17.01 -18.45
N ASP A 269 -3.92 16.27 -18.71
CA ASP A 269 -3.88 15.03 -19.47
C ASP A 269 -3.58 15.27 -20.93
N ILE A 270 -4.18 16.30 -21.57
CA ILE A 270 -3.84 16.71 -22.94
C ILE A 270 -2.35 17.07 -23.04
N LYS A 271 -1.82 17.80 -22.05
CA LYS A 271 -0.39 18.18 -22.00
C LYS A 271 0.53 16.96 -21.81
N ASN A 272 0.27 16.15 -20.79
CA ASN A 272 1.21 15.12 -20.34
C ASN A 272 1.06 13.80 -21.11
N LYS A 273 -0.17 13.39 -21.46
CA LYS A 273 -0.44 12.09 -22.09
C LYS A 273 -0.49 12.16 -23.61
N GLN A 274 -0.90 13.31 -24.16
CA GLN A 274 -1.10 13.46 -25.60
C GLN A 274 -0.08 14.42 -26.21
N GLN A 275 0.53 15.28 -25.39
CA GLN A 275 1.53 16.26 -25.82
C GLN A 275 1.02 17.19 -26.94
N PHE A 276 -0.27 17.54 -26.93
CA PHE A 276 -0.89 18.45 -27.92
C PHE A 276 -0.86 19.92 -27.49
N ILE A 277 -0.64 20.16 -26.20
CA ILE A 277 -0.50 21.50 -25.63
C ILE A 277 0.74 21.52 -24.75
N TYR A 278 1.28 22.71 -24.51
CA TYR A 278 2.33 22.96 -23.52
C TYR A 278 1.86 24.04 -22.54
N LYS A 279 2.57 24.16 -21.42
CA LYS A 279 2.28 25.16 -20.39
C LYS A 279 3.40 26.20 -20.40
N ASN A 280 3.05 27.47 -20.60
CA ASN A 280 3.97 28.59 -20.63
C ASN A 280 4.46 28.93 -19.22
N GLU A 281 5.52 29.73 -19.13
CA GLU A 281 6.07 30.25 -17.86
C GLU A 281 5.01 31.01 -17.06
N ASN A 282 4.10 31.72 -17.74
CA ASN A 282 2.97 32.45 -17.16
C ASN A 282 1.85 31.55 -16.61
N GLY A 283 2.01 30.24 -16.65
CA GLY A 283 1.05 29.29 -16.10
C GLY A 283 -0.13 28.93 -17.02
N LYS A 284 -0.23 29.54 -18.21
CA LYS A 284 -1.27 29.29 -19.22
C LYS A 284 -0.88 28.19 -20.20
N TYR A 285 -1.85 27.69 -20.96
CA TYR A 285 -1.65 26.64 -21.97
C TYR A 285 -1.64 27.21 -23.38
N SER A 286 -0.82 26.64 -24.25
CA SER A 286 -0.77 26.99 -25.68
C SER A 286 -0.73 25.71 -26.52
N LEU A 287 -1.32 25.78 -27.72
CA LEU A 287 -1.29 24.69 -28.70
C LEU A 287 0.10 24.58 -29.31
N ASN A 288 0.60 23.35 -29.46
CA ASN A 288 1.79 23.07 -30.27
C ASN A 288 1.42 22.58 -31.67
N HIS A 289 2.43 22.42 -32.53
CA HIS A 289 2.24 21.95 -33.91
C HIS A 289 1.57 20.57 -33.99
N VAL A 290 1.84 19.67 -33.05
CA VAL A 290 1.22 18.34 -32.99
C VAL A 290 -0.28 18.44 -32.72
N GLY A 291 -0.68 19.25 -31.73
CA GLY A 291 -2.08 19.49 -31.40
C GLY A 291 -2.84 20.20 -32.53
N GLU A 292 -2.21 21.16 -33.20
CA GLU A 292 -2.80 21.80 -34.38
C GLU A 292 -3.03 20.82 -35.52
N ASN A 293 -2.05 19.97 -35.80
CA ASN A 293 -2.18 18.96 -36.84
C ASN A 293 -3.30 17.97 -36.51
N TYR A 294 -3.39 17.53 -35.27
CA TYR A 294 -4.48 16.63 -34.84
C TYR A 294 -5.86 17.26 -35.06
N VAL A 295 -6.04 18.53 -34.70
CA VAL A 295 -7.33 19.20 -34.93
C VAL A 295 -7.62 19.35 -36.43
N LYS A 296 -6.63 19.78 -37.23
CA LYS A 296 -6.81 20.03 -38.67
C LYS A 296 -7.08 18.74 -39.45
N PHE A 297 -6.26 17.71 -39.25
CA PHE A 297 -6.28 16.51 -40.08
C PHE A 297 -7.16 15.40 -39.49
N ASP A 298 -7.11 15.18 -38.17
CA ASP A 298 -7.83 14.06 -37.55
C ASP A 298 -9.26 14.44 -37.13
N LEU A 299 -9.46 15.64 -36.55
CA LEU A 299 -10.80 16.06 -36.11
C LEU A 299 -11.62 16.69 -37.25
N ILE A 300 -11.08 17.71 -37.91
CA ILE A 300 -11.85 18.48 -38.92
C ILE A 300 -11.94 17.70 -40.25
N GLN A 301 -10.84 17.10 -40.72
CA GLN A 301 -10.84 16.36 -41.99
C GLN A 301 -11.27 14.90 -41.80
N GLY A 302 -10.87 14.22 -40.72
CA GLY A 302 -11.31 12.85 -40.42
C GLY A 302 -12.83 12.71 -40.32
N GLY A 303 -13.52 13.67 -39.68
CA GLY A 303 -14.99 13.68 -39.60
C GLY A 303 -15.72 13.87 -40.94
N ARG A 304 -15.05 14.40 -41.97
CA ARG A 304 -15.63 14.54 -43.32
C ARG A 304 -15.62 13.23 -44.11
N ASN A 305 -14.75 12.29 -43.77
CA ASN A 305 -14.61 11.02 -44.50
C ASN A 305 -15.55 9.91 -44.00
N GLU A 306 -16.15 10.05 -42.80
CA GLU A 306 -17.10 9.07 -42.24
C GLU A 306 -18.56 9.30 -42.68
N SER A 307 -18.83 10.28 -43.55
CA SER A 307 -20.17 10.59 -44.08
C SER A 307 -20.40 10.16 -45.53
N LYS A 308 -19.73 9.09 -45.98
CA LYS A 308 -20.01 8.43 -47.27
C LYS A 308 -20.61 7.05 -47.06
#